data_AF-A0A4P5ZIX2-F1
#
_entry.id   AF-A0A4P5ZIX2-F1
#
_cell.length_a   1.000
_cell.length_b   1.000
_cell.length_c   1.000
_cell.angle_alpha   90.00
_cell.angle_beta   90.00
_cell.angle_gamma   90.00
#
_symmetry.space_group_name_H-M   'P 1'
#
loop_
_entity.id
_entity.type
_entity.pdbx_description
1 polymer ?
#
loop_
_entity_poly.entity_id
_entity_poly.type
_entity_poly.pdbx_seq_one_letter_code
_entity_poly.pdbx_strand_id
1 'polypeptide(L)'
;MTIAVTENIRSLNDVETKLGLRRSHDPDFFVEWRGDFAELVDTEKNTLDRIKRSYLHHVAEGFLSEGSVNLLMVSPLLFLAGFLESPFSLRSEQSVEISDRSGSVTYHGRIDALVLNNNLWIVLIEAKRSSFSFLVAVPQALAYMMASPNGDKPTYALVTNGDHFMFIKLQQSQYDLSDDFSLFKRSPNELYSVFQILKSFENL
;
A
#
# COMPACT_ATOMS: atom_id res chain seq x y z
N MET A 1 -0.82 -21.29 -19.46
CA MET A 1 -0.32 -20.06 -20.11
C MET A 1 0.08 -19.11 -18.99
N THR A 2 1.31 -18.61 -19.01
CA THR A 2 1.87 -17.76 -17.94
C THR A 2 1.68 -16.30 -18.34
N ILE A 3 0.97 -15.52 -17.53
CA ILE A 3 0.56 -14.17 -17.88
C ILE A 3 1.02 -13.18 -16.80
N ALA A 4 1.60 -12.03 -17.16
CA ALA A 4 2.01 -11.04 -16.17
C ALA A 4 0.80 -10.29 -15.57
N VAL A 5 0.76 -10.13 -14.24
CA VAL A 5 -0.27 -9.33 -13.53
C VAL A 5 -0.34 -7.92 -14.08
N THR A 6 0.81 -7.26 -14.24
CA THR A 6 0.93 -5.88 -14.73
C THR A 6 0.35 -5.68 -16.12
N GLU A 7 0.32 -6.73 -16.94
CA GLU A 7 -0.19 -6.67 -18.31
C GLU A 7 -1.68 -6.97 -18.40
N ASN A 8 -2.28 -7.64 -17.41
CA ASN A 8 -3.63 -8.20 -17.54
C ASN A 8 -4.62 -7.77 -16.45
N ILE A 9 -4.14 -7.26 -15.32
CA ILE A 9 -4.96 -6.67 -14.27
C ILE A 9 -4.70 -5.16 -14.27
N ARG A 10 -5.47 -4.42 -15.10
CA ARG A 10 -5.23 -2.99 -15.36
C ARG A 10 -6.33 -2.08 -14.82
N SER A 11 -7.42 -2.66 -14.32
CA SER A 11 -8.59 -1.93 -13.86
C SER A 11 -9.27 -2.67 -12.71
N LEU A 12 -10.06 -1.95 -11.91
CA LEU A 12 -10.92 -2.58 -10.89
C LEU A 12 -11.90 -3.58 -11.52
N ASN A 13 -12.38 -3.30 -12.73
CA ASN A 13 -13.23 -4.25 -13.45
C ASN A 13 -12.50 -5.56 -13.78
N ASP A 14 -11.19 -5.53 -14.11
CA ASP A 14 -10.41 -6.76 -14.31
C ASP A 14 -10.30 -7.55 -12.99
N VAL A 15 -10.08 -6.85 -11.89
CA VAL A 15 -10.02 -7.47 -10.55
C VAL A 15 -11.35 -8.16 -10.21
N GLU A 16 -12.47 -7.50 -10.48
CA GLU A 16 -13.79 -8.07 -10.16
C GLU A 16 -14.18 -9.21 -11.09
N THR A 17 -13.93 -9.07 -12.40
CA THR A 17 -14.35 -10.06 -13.40
C THR A 17 -13.42 -11.27 -13.50
N LYS A 18 -12.10 -11.08 -13.38
CA LYS A 18 -11.10 -12.16 -13.55
C LYS A 18 -10.73 -12.82 -12.23
N LEU A 19 -10.63 -12.03 -11.17
CA LEU A 19 -10.17 -12.52 -9.86
C LEU A 19 -11.34 -12.77 -8.89
N GLY A 20 -12.55 -12.32 -9.22
CA GLY A 20 -13.75 -12.57 -8.41
C GLY A 20 -13.82 -11.75 -7.12
N LEU A 21 -13.01 -10.70 -7.00
CA LEU A 21 -13.12 -9.74 -5.91
C LEU A 21 -14.35 -8.84 -6.12
N ARG A 22 -14.80 -8.16 -5.08
CA ARG A 22 -15.88 -7.17 -5.15
C ARG A 22 -15.61 -6.03 -4.19
N ARG A 23 -15.92 -4.79 -4.59
CA ARG A 23 -15.84 -3.67 -3.67
C ARG A 23 -16.90 -3.80 -2.58
N SER A 24 -16.51 -3.58 -1.33
CA SER A 24 -17.47 -3.47 -0.23
C SER A 24 -18.22 -2.15 -0.32
N HIS A 25 -19.52 -2.19 -0.02
CA HIS A 25 -20.35 -1.00 0.18
C HIS A 25 -20.74 -0.81 1.65
N ASP A 26 -20.31 -1.72 2.52
CA ASP A 26 -20.47 -1.57 3.95
C ASP A 26 -19.50 -0.46 4.43
N PRO A 27 -20.02 0.68 4.94
CA PRO A 27 -19.17 1.75 5.40
C PRO A 27 -18.20 1.29 6.48
N ASP A 28 -18.54 0.26 7.28
CA ASP A 28 -17.74 -0.22 8.40
C ASP A 28 -16.79 -1.36 8.04
N PHE A 29 -16.70 -1.69 6.75
CA PHE A 29 -15.78 -2.72 6.27
C PHE A 29 -14.31 -2.39 6.56
N PHE A 30 -13.91 -1.13 6.39
CA PHE A 30 -12.53 -0.68 6.56
C PHE A 30 -12.42 0.41 7.63
N VAL A 31 -12.74 0.04 8.88
CA VAL A 31 -12.70 0.94 10.04
C VAL A 31 -11.28 1.30 10.48
N GLU A 32 -10.29 0.47 10.15
CA GLU A 32 -8.91 0.61 10.63
C GLU A 32 -8.26 1.92 10.19
N TRP A 33 -8.64 2.48 9.02
CA TRP A 33 -8.13 3.79 8.58
C TRP A 33 -8.96 4.98 9.07
N ARG A 34 -10.17 4.73 9.61
CA ARG A 34 -11.11 5.74 10.14
C ARG A 34 -11.16 5.78 11.66
N GLY A 35 -10.28 5.04 12.33
CA GLY A 35 -10.25 4.92 13.79
C GLY A 35 -9.97 6.25 14.48
N ASP A 36 -10.37 6.35 15.74
CA ASP A 36 -9.95 7.45 16.62
C ASP A 36 -8.50 7.19 17.05
N PHE A 37 -7.56 7.70 16.27
CA PHE A 37 -6.14 7.50 16.51
C PHE A 37 -5.66 8.38 17.65
N ALA A 38 -4.85 7.82 18.54
CA ALA A 38 -4.13 8.60 19.53
C ALA A 38 -3.32 9.73 18.87
N GLU A 39 -3.30 10.89 19.51
CA GLU A 39 -2.56 12.03 19.00
C GLU A 39 -1.06 11.71 18.94
N LEU A 40 -0.42 12.05 17.82
CA LEU A 40 1.01 11.91 17.65
C LEU A 40 1.76 12.83 18.61
N VAL A 41 2.83 12.31 19.24
CA VAL A 41 3.70 13.14 20.08
C VAL A 41 4.55 14.08 19.23
N ASP A 42 5.02 15.17 19.83
CA ASP A 42 5.77 16.21 19.10
C ASP A 42 7.01 15.68 18.38
N THR A 43 7.68 14.66 18.94
CA THR A 43 8.85 14.03 18.29
C THR A 43 8.48 13.29 17.01
N GLU A 44 7.34 12.59 16.98
CA GLU A 44 6.81 11.94 15.78
C GLU A 44 6.41 12.99 14.74
N LYS A 45 5.64 14.02 15.15
CA LYS A 45 5.22 15.12 14.27
C LYS A 45 6.41 15.83 13.63
N ASN A 46 7.42 16.21 14.43
CA ASN A 46 8.63 16.86 13.95
C ASN A 46 9.42 15.98 12.96
N THR A 47 9.43 14.67 13.18
CA THR A 47 10.10 13.71 12.28
C THR A 47 9.36 13.61 10.95
N LEU A 48 8.03 13.48 10.97
CA LEU A 48 7.19 13.44 9.77
C LEU A 48 7.24 14.75 8.97
N ASP A 49 7.28 15.89 9.65
CA ASP A 49 7.48 17.20 9.02
C ASP A 49 8.84 17.31 8.34
N ARG A 50 9.89 16.75 8.96
CA ARG A 50 11.23 16.70 8.35
C ARG A 50 11.25 15.77 7.13
N ILE A 51 10.63 14.58 7.20
CA ILE A 51 10.50 13.66 6.07
C ILE A 51 9.81 14.35 4.89
N LYS A 52 8.64 14.95 5.12
CA LYS A 52 7.91 15.71 4.09
C LYS A 52 8.76 16.82 3.50
N ARG A 53 9.43 17.63 4.33
CA ARG A 53 10.26 18.74 3.86
C ARG A 53 11.43 18.26 3.01
N SER A 54 12.13 17.22 3.44
CA SER A 54 13.25 16.62 2.69
C SER A 54 12.79 16.04 1.36
N TYR A 55 11.66 15.33 1.35
CA TYR A 55 11.10 14.79 0.12
C TYR A 55 10.69 15.89 -0.87
N LEU A 56 9.92 16.89 -0.41
CA LEU A 56 9.47 18.01 -1.25
C LEU A 56 10.63 18.85 -1.79
N HIS A 57 11.72 18.98 -1.03
CA HIS A 57 12.93 19.66 -1.50
C HIS A 57 13.51 18.98 -2.74
N HIS A 58 13.65 17.65 -2.73
CA HIS A 58 14.20 16.93 -3.88
C HIS A 58 13.20 16.78 -5.03
N VAL A 59 11.91 16.65 -4.76
CA VAL A 59 10.87 16.70 -5.81
C VAL A 59 10.91 18.04 -6.56
N ALA A 60 11.20 19.14 -5.87
CA ALA A 60 11.32 20.46 -6.51
C ALA A 60 12.54 20.56 -7.45
N GLU A 61 13.58 19.74 -7.27
CA GLU A 61 14.77 19.69 -8.13
C GLU A 61 14.56 18.83 -9.39
N GLY A 62 13.52 17.99 -9.40
CA GLY A 62 13.16 17.17 -10.55
C GLY A 62 12.54 15.84 -10.16
N PHE A 63 12.54 14.91 -11.11
CA PHE A 63 11.96 13.59 -10.91
C PHE A 63 12.80 12.75 -9.95
N LEU A 64 12.14 12.16 -8.95
CA LEU A 64 12.75 11.15 -8.10
C LEU A 64 12.67 9.79 -8.75
N SER A 65 13.77 9.03 -8.65
CA SER A 65 13.74 7.61 -8.99
C SER A 65 12.94 6.83 -7.95
N GLU A 66 12.48 5.64 -8.32
CA GLU A 66 11.86 4.67 -7.42
C GLU A 66 12.70 4.45 -6.14
N GLY A 67 13.99 4.14 -6.30
CA GLY A 67 14.89 3.99 -5.15
C GLY A 67 15.04 5.26 -4.32
N SER A 68 14.90 6.45 -4.92
CA SER A 68 14.90 7.72 -4.18
C SER A 68 13.63 7.91 -3.37
N VAL A 69 12.46 7.56 -3.93
CA VAL A 69 11.18 7.57 -3.19
C VAL A 69 11.25 6.61 -2.01
N ASN A 70 11.75 5.39 -2.24
CA ASN A 70 11.91 4.41 -1.18
C ASN A 70 12.80 4.96 -0.06
N LEU A 71 13.96 5.51 -0.41
CA LEU A 71 14.94 6.04 0.54
C LEU A 71 14.42 7.25 1.33
N LEU A 72 13.73 8.18 0.66
CA LEU A 72 13.36 9.47 1.25
C LEU A 72 11.99 9.45 1.94
N MET A 73 11.12 8.51 1.59
CA MET A 73 9.74 8.47 2.07
C MET A 73 9.39 7.14 2.74
N VAL A 74 9.42 6.06 1.97
CA VAL A 74 8.84 4.78 2.41
C VAL A 74 9.66 4.16 3.54
N SER A 75 10.96 3.97 3.32
CA SER A 75 11.85 3.37 4.32
C SER A 75 11.85 4.15 5.65
N PRO A 76 11.94 5.50 5.65
CA PRO A 76 11.78 6.29 6.87
C PRO A 76 10.42 6.11 7.57
N LEU A 77 9.31 6.04 6.82
CA LEU A 77 7.98 5.84 7.39
C LEU A 77 7.84 4.45 8.03
N LEU A 78 8.28 3.40 7.33
CA LEU A 78 8.26 2.03 7.85
C LEU A 78 9.15 1.88 9.08
N PHE A 79 10.33 2.51 9.07
CA PHE A 79 11.22 2.53 10.23
C PHE A 79 10.56 3.21 11.42
N LEU A 80 9.98 4.40 11.22
CA LEU A 80 9.30 5.14 12.28
C LEU A 80 8.09 4.36 12.85
N ALA A 81 7.44 3.53 12.02
CA ALA A 81 6.30 2.69 12.41
C ALA A 81 6.72 1.36 13.07
N GLY A 82 8.02 1.08 13.23
CA GLY A 82 8.52 -0.18 13.79
C GLY A 82 8.42 -1.38 12.84
N PHE A 83 8.06 -1.16 11.57
CA PHE A 83 7.81 -2.23 10.59
C PHE A 83 9.06 -2.86 9.99
N LEU A 84 10.24 -2.37 10.36
CA LEU A 84 11.53 -2.95 10.01
C LEU A 84 12.14 -3.76 11.17
N GLU A 85 11.38 -3.95 12.24
CA GLU A 85 11.79 -4.66 13.45
C GLU A 85 10.87 -5.88 13.71
N SER A 86 11.30 -6.82 14.55
CA SER A 86 10.48 -7.97 14.92
C SER A 86 9.13 -7.53 15.51
N PRO A 87 7.99 -8.19 15.17
CA PRO A 87 7.85 -9.42 14.38
C PRO A 87 7.77 -9.23 12.87
N PHE A 88 7.90 -7.99 12.37
CA PHE A 88 7.83 -7.69 10.95
C PHE A 88 9.10 -8.16 10.22
N SER A 89 8.92 -8.58 8.96
CA SER A 89 10.01 -8.97 8.07
C SER A 89 9.85 -8.28 6.73
N LEU A 90 10.85 -7.49 6.34
CA LEU A 90 10.95 -6.94 5.00
C LEU A 90 11.43 -8.02 4.03
N ARG A 91 10.64 -8.28 2.98
CA ARG A 91 10.98 -9.13 1.84
C ARG A 91 11.03 -8.25 0.59
N SER A 92 12.17 -8.26 -0.09
CA SER A 92 12.31 -7.62 -1.40
C SER A 92 12.12 -8.65 -2.51
N GLU A 93 11.61 -8.20 -3.66
CA GLU A 93 11.51 -8.99 -4.91
C GLU A 93 10.72 -10.31 -4.77
N GLN A 94 9.58 -10.28 -4.07
CA GLN A 94 8.77 -11.47 -3.88
C GLN A 94 7.96 -11.78 -5.14
N SER A 95 8.21 -12.95 -5.74
CA SER A 95 7.36 -13.51 -6.80
C SER A 95 6.05 -14.02 -6.21
N VAL A 96 4.95 -13.70 -6.87
CA VAL A 96 3.60 -14.17 -6.50
C VAL A 96 2.91 -14.81 -7.69
N GLU A 97 2.15 -15.87 -7.42
CA GLU A 97 1.31 -16.56 -8.39
C GLU A 97 -0.15 -16.43 -7.97
N ILE A 98 -1.00 -16.00 -8.89
CA ILE A 98 -2.42 -15.75 -8.64
C ILE A 98 -3.21 -16.49 -9.70
N SER A 99 -4.13 -17.34 -9.28
CA SER A 99 -5.03 -18.02 -10.22
C SER A 99 -6.27 -17.18 -10.46
N ASP A 100 -6.76 -17.18 -11.70
CA ASP A 100 -8.06 -16.61 -12.03
C ASP A 100 -9.19 -17.41 -11.38
N ARG A 101 -10.42 -16.87 -11.43
CA ARG A 101 -11.59 -17.51 -10.83
C ARG A 101 -11.85 -18.93 -11.33
N SER A 102 -11.53 -19.22 -12.59
CA SER A 102 -11.73 -20.54 -13.19
C SER A 102 -10.58 -21.53 -12.89
N GLY A 103 -9.45 -21.05 -12.37
CA GLY A 103 -8.23 -21.82 -12.19
C GLY A 103 -7.54 -22.20 -13.51
N SER A 104 -7.96 -21.64 -14.64
CA SER A 104 -7.42 -21.95 -15.96
C SER A 104 -6.23 -21.06 -16.35
N VAL A 105 -6.12 -19.88 -15.73
CA VAL A 105 -5.07 -18.91 -15.98
C VAL A 105 -4.32 -18.62 -14.68
N THR A 106 -3.00 -18.73 -14.74
CA THR A 106 -2.11 -18.31 -13.65
C THR A 106 -1.40 -17.03 -14.05
N TYR A 107 -1.62 -15.99 -13.25
CA TYR A 107 -0.93 -14.72 -13.32
C TYR A 107 0.32 -14.73 -12.44
N HIS A 108 1.40 -14.16 -12.94
CA HIS A 108 2.65 -14.00 -12.19
C HIS A 108 2.95 -12.52 -11.98
N GLY A 109 3.36 -12.18 -10.78
CA GLY A 109 3.72 -10.83 -10.37
C GLY A 109 5.01 -10.80 -9.59
N ARG A 110 5.60 -9.62 -9.49
CA ARG A 110 6.73 -9.36 -8.60
C ARG A 110 6.41 -8.15 -7.75
N ILE A 111 6.52 -8.33 -6.43
CA ILE A 111 6.36 -7.28 -5.44
C ILE A 111 7.76 -6.75 -5.12
N ASP A 112 8.01 -5.47 -5.35
CA ASP A 112 9.34 -4.88 -5.18
C ASP A 112 9.72 -4.77 -3.69
N ALA A 113 8.78 -4.39 -2.83
CA ALA A 113 8.93 -4.48 -1.37
C ALA A 113 7.64 -4.94 -0.68
N LEU A 114 7.77 -5.90 0.22
CA LEU A 114 6.69 -6.45 1.02
C LEU A 114 7.10 -6.49 2.49
N VAL A 115 6.34 -5.81 3.35
CA VAL A 115 6.45 -6.02 4.80
C VAL A 115 5.42 -7.07 5.22
N LEU A 116 5.92 -8.12 5.86
CA LEU A 116 5.12 -9.23 6.35
C LEU A 116 5.11 -9.27 7.88
N ASN A 117 3.92 -9.39 8.45
CA ASN A 117 3.71 -9.90 9.81
C ASN A 117 2.31 -10.52 9.86
N ASN A 118 2.19 -11.84 10.01
CA ASN A 118 0.99 -12.70 10.22
C ASN A 118 -0.37 -12.29 9.60
N ASN A 119 -0.84 -11.04 9.73
CA ASN A 119 -2.07 -10.47 9.18
C ASN A 119 -1.84 -9.19 8.31
N LEU A 120 -0.65 -8.57 8.34
CA LEU A 120 -0.31 -7.34 7.60
C LEU A 120 0.58 -7.62 6.39
N TRP A 121 0.18 -7.10 5.21
CA TRP A 121 0.88 -7.23 3.92
C TRP A 121 1.03 -5.86 3.26
N ILE A 122 1.99 -5.08 3.71
CA ILE A 122 2.23 -3.79 3.06
C ILE A 122 2.91 -4.04 1.73
N VAL A 123 2.09 -4.15 0.69
CA VAL A 123 2.52 -4.24 -0.70
C VAL A 123 2.83 -2.83 -1.16
N LEU A 124 4.12 -2.51 -1.23
CA LEU A 124 4.55 -1.24 -1.79
C LEU A 124 4.55 -1.35 -3.31
N ILE A 125 3.56 -0.73 -3.96
CA ILE A 125 3.56 -0.62 -5.41
C ILE A 125 4.15 0.72 -5.79
N GLU A 126 5.46 0.72 -6.04
CA GLU A 126 6.18 1.90 -6.46
C GLU A 126 5.89 2.18 -7.94
N ALA A 127 5.44 3.40 -8.21
CA ALA A 127 5.04 3.81 -9.54
C ALA A 127 6.25 3.97 -10.46
N LYS A 128 6.35 3.16 -11.52
CA LYS A 128 7.21 3.50 -12.65
C LYS A 128 6.53 4.51 -13.58
N ARG A 129 7.23 5.63 -13.75
CA ARG A 129 7.23 6.57 -14.89
C ARG A 129 6.01 7.48 -15.04
N SER A 130 6.26 8.77 -14.84
CA SER A 130 5.57 9.93 -15.45
C SER A 130 4.06 10.15 -15.21
N SER A 131 3.31 9.17 -14.69
CA SER A 131 1.90 9.33 -14.33
C SER A 131 1.47 8.23 -13.37
N PHE A 132 1.87 8.35 -12.09
CA PHE A 132 1.26 7.49 -11.08
C PHE A 132 -0.25 7.71 -11.11
N SER A 133 -0.98 6.61 -11.23
CA SER A 133 -2.43 6.62 -11.17
C SER A 133 -2.84 5.46 -10.28
N PHE A 134 -3.61 5.77 -9.23
CA PHE A 134 -4.25 4.74 -8.42
C PHE A 134 -5.09 3.78 -9.27
N LEU A 135 -5.59 4.23 -10.42
CA LEU A 135 -6.31 3.38 -11.38
C LEU A 135 -5.46 2.22 -11.92
N VAL A 136 -4.14 2.36 -11.93
CA VAL A 136 -3.20 1.31 -12.36
C VAL A 136 -2.64 0.54 -11.17
N ALA A 137 -2.30 1.24 -10.09
CA ALA A 137 -1.62 0.63 -8.95
C ALA A 137 -2.56 -0.18 -8.04
N VAL A 138 -3.79 0.30 -7.78
CA VAL A 138 -4.76 -0.39 -6.92
C VAL A 138 -5.15 -1.76 -7.47
N PRO A 139 -5.48 -1.92 -8.78
CA PRO A 139 -5.79 -3.25 -9.32
C PRO A 139 -4.65 -4.26 -9.17
N GLN A 140 -3.40 -3.81 -9.35
CA GLN A 140 -2.23 -4.66 -9.17
C GLN A 140 -2.03 -5.04 -7.70
N ALA A 141 -2.22 -4.09 -6.77
CA ALA A 141 -2.14 -4.36 -5.34
C ALA A 141 -3.17 -5.40 -4.92
N LEU A 142 -4.43 -5.25 -5.34
CA LEU A 142 -5.49 -6.21 -5.08
C LEU A 142 -5.16 -7.61 -5.61
N ALA A 143 -4.59 -7.70 -6.82
CA ALA A 143 -4.12 -8.97 -7.37
C ALA A 143 -3.03 -9.60 -6.49
N TYR A 144 -2.03 -8.81 -6.07
CA TYR A 144 -0.96 -9.31 -5.20
C TYR A 144 -1.47 -9.72 -3.81
N MET A 145 -2.42 -8.99 -3.24
CA MET A 145 -3.02 -9.32 -1.95
C MET A 145 -3.78 -10.66 -1.96
N MET A 146 -4.25 -11.14 -3.12
CA MET A 146 -4.85 -12.48 -3.23
C MET A 146 -3.84 -13.62 -3.06
N ALA A 147 -2.55 -13.36 -3.25
CA ALA A 147 -1.49 -14.33 -2.98
C ALA A 147 -1.11 -14.38 -1.48
N SER A 148 -1.77 -13.58 -0.63
CA SER A 148 -1.56 -13.59 0.81
C SER A 148 -1.90 -14.96 1.42
N PRO A 149 -1.03 -15.55 2.26
CA PRO A 149 -1.28 -16.81 2.96
C PRO A 149 -2.26 -16.62 4.13
N ASN A 150 -2.75 -15.40 4.37
CA ASN A 150 -3.58 -15.06 5.53
C ASN A 150 -5.00 -15.65 5.44
N GLY A 151 -5.36 -16.29 4.31
CA GLY A 151 -6.64 -16.95 4.10
C GLY A 151 -7.80 -15.96 4.24
N ASP A 152 -8.74 -16.27 5.15
CA ASP A 152 -9.92 -15.43 5.40
C ASP A 152 -9.66 -14.20 6.29
N LYS A 153 -8.45 -14.07 6.84
CA LYS A 153 -8.10 -12.91 7.66
C LYS A 153 -7.93 -11.66 6.79
N PRO A 154 -8.21 -10.47 7.34
CA PRO A 154 -7.90 -9.22 6.67
C PRO A 154 -6.42 -9.17 6.26
N THR A 155 -6.20 -8.63 5.07
CA THR A 155 -4.90 -8.30 4.51
C THR A 155 -4.96 -6.82 4.15
N TYR A 156 -3.95 -6.04 4.54
CA TYR A 156 -3.91 -4.59 4.30
C TYR A 156 -2.68 -4.22 3.51
N ALA A 157 -2.84 -3.35 2.51
CA ALA A 157 -1.73 -2.83 1.69
C ALA A 157 -1.69 -1.30 1.70
N LEU A 158 -0.51 -0.74 1.41
CA LEU A 158 -0.30 0.69 1.18
C LEU A 158 0.26 0.89 -0.23
N VAL A 159 -0.53 1.55 -1.08
CA VAL A 159 -0.12 1.94 -2.43
C VAL A 159 0.37 3.37 -2.39
N THR A 160 1.59 3.61 -2.87
CA THR A 160 2.20 4.96 -2.86
C THR A 160 3.23 5.15 -3.96
N ASN A 161 3.33 6.37 -4.46
CA ASN A 161 4.39 6.87 -5.33
C ASN A 161 5.31 7.89 -4.62
N GLY A 162 5.19 8.01 -3.30
CA GLY A 162 5.96 8.92 -2.46
C GLY A 162 5.26 10.23 -2.12
N ASP A 163 4.39 10.78 -2.98
CA ASP A 163 3.61 11.99 -2.68
C ASP A 163 2.11 11.74 -2.46
N HIS A 164 1.59 10.61 -2.91
CA HIS A 164 0.23 10.14 -2.64
C HIS A 164 0.24 8.78 -1.95
N PHE A 165 -0.73 8.55 -1.05
CA PHE A 165 -0.84 7.33 -0.24
C PHE A 165 -2.30 6.87 -0.20
N MET A 166 -2.53 5.59 -0.45
CA MET A 166 -3.84 4.97 -0.34
C MET A 166 -3.71 3.58 0.30
N PHE A 167 -4.52 3.32 1.31
CA PHE A 167 -4.59 2.03 1.95
C PHE A 167 -5.71 1.18 1.33
N ILE A 168 -5.49 -0.13 1.33
CA ILE A 168 -6.43 -1.13 0.82
C ILE A 168 -6.64 -2.16 1.91
N LYS A 169 -7.89 -2.55 2.16
CA LYS A 169 -8.23 -3.75 2.93
C LYS A 169 -8.80 -4.78 1.99
N LEU A 170 -8.29 -6.01 2.05
CA LEU A 170 -8.85 -7.18 1.41
C LEU A 170 -9.23 -8.18 2.51
N GLN A 171 -10.46 -8.66 2.50
CA GLN A 171 -10.89 -9.74 3.39
C GLN A 171 -11.84 -10.65 2.62
N GLN A 172 -11.55 -11.95 2.60
CA GLN A 172 -12.22 -12.91 1.73
C GLN A 172 -12.16 -12.41 0.27
N SER A 173 -13.31 -12.27 -0.40
CA SER A 173 -13.40 -11.71 -1.75
C SER A 173 -13.82 -10.23 -1.77
N GLN A 174 -13.80 -9.53 -0.63
CA GLN A 174 -14.21 -8.13 -0.54
C GLN A 174 -13.03 -7.21 -0.32
N TYR A 175 -13.04 -6.06 -1.00
CA TYR A 175 -12.04 -5.02 -0.78
C TYR A 175 -12.66 -3.64 -0.57
N ASP A 176 -11.94 -2.76 0.12
CA ASP A 176 -12.24 -1.33 0.15
C ASP A 176 -10.94 -0.50 0.22
N LEU A 177 -11.08 0.79 -0.04
CA LEU A 177 -9.99 1.76 -0.18
C LEU A 177 -10.15 2.87 0.85
N SER A 178 -9.04 3.38 1.39
CA SER A 178 -9.05 4.64 2.14
C SER A 178 -9.20 5.84 1.22
N ASP A 179 -9.29 7.03 1.83
CA ASP A 179 -9.02 8.29 1.14
C ASP A 179 -7.59 8.32 0.54
N ASP A 180 -7.38 9.20 -0.43
CA ASP A 180 -6.06 9.55 -0.99
C ASP A 180 -5.43 10.65 -0.12
N PHE A 181 -4.33 10.30 0.56
CA PHE A 181 -3.55 11.25 1.35
C PHE A 181 -2.40 11.81 0.51
N SER A 182 -2.29 13.14 0.43
CA SER A 182 -1.32 13.85 -0.40
C SER A 182 -0.35 14.69 0.41
N LEU A 183 0.94 14.62 0.07
CA LEU A 183 1.96 15.51 0.62
C LEU A 183 1.76 16.97 0.22
N PHE A 184 1.02 17.26 -0.85
CA PHE A 184 0.81 18.62 -1.32
C PHE A 184 -0.30 19.36 -0.56
N LYS A 185 -1.05 18.67 0.32
CA LYS A 185 -1.97 19.35 1.22
C LYS A 185 -1.21 20.27 2.18
N ARG A 186 -1.69 21.51 2.28
CA ARG A 186 -1.03 22.59 3.03
C ARG A 186 -1.09 22.38 4.54
N SER A 187 -2.27 22.03 5.06
CA SER A 187 -2.47 21.79 6.48
C SER A 187 -3.75 20.97 6.71
N PRO A 188 -3.75 20.00 7.65
CA PRO A 188 -2.56 19.48 8.34
C PRO A 188 -1.63 18.69 7.39
N ASN A 189 -0.44 18.31 7.87
CA ASN A 189 0.44 17.39 7.17
C ASN A 189 -0.19 15.98 7.14
N GLU A 190 -0.60 15.50 5.96
CA GLU A 190 -1.30 14.20 5.85
C GLU A 190 -0.42 12.98 6.15
N LEU A 191 0.90 13.15 6.24
CA LEU A 191 1.76 12.10 6.81
C LEU A 191 1.39 11.75 8.24
N TYR A 192 0.75 12.66 8.99
CA TYR A 192 0.26 12.36 10.32
C TYR A 192 -0.81 11.27 10.27
N SER A 193 -1.80 11.43 9.38
CA SER A 193 -2.84 10.43 9.15
C SER A 193 -2.25 9.12 8.62
N VAL A 194 -1.37 9.18 7.61
CA VAL A 194 -0.71 7.98 7.07
C VAL A 194 0.03 7.21 8.16
N PHE A 195 0.78 7.92 9.01
CA PHE A 195 1.54 7.30 10.09
C PHE A 195 0.63 6.72 11.18
N GLN A 196 -0.43 7.42 11.57
CA GLN A 196 -1.42 6.91 12.52
C GLN A 196 -2.10 5.63 12.01
N ILE A 197 -2.45 5.58 10.72
CA ILE A 197 -3.01 4.38 10.09
C ILE A 197 -2.00 3.23 10.12
N LEU A 198 -0.72 3.49 9.78
CA LEU A 198 0.32 2.46 9.88
C LEU A 198 0.43 1.93 11.32
N LYS A 199 0.49 2.79 12.34
CA LYS A 199 0.52 2.37 13.75
C LYS A 199 -0.70 1.54 14.15
N SER A 200 -1.86 1.81 13.58
CA SER A 200 -3.07 1.01 13.84
C SER A 200 -2.91 -0.45 13.41
N PHE A 201 -2.08 -0.72 12.41
CA PHE A 201 -1.79 -2.07 11.92
C PHE A 201 -0.72 -2.81 12.73
N GLU A 202 0.04 -2.11 13.58
CA GLU A 202 1.09 -2.71 14.40
C GLU A 202 0.54 -3.80 15.34
N ASN A 203 -0.69 -3.60 15.83
CA ASN A 203 -1.33 -4.44 16.85
C ASN A 203 -2.36 -5.44 16.29
N LEU A 204 -2.38 -5.67 14.97
CA LEU A 204 -3.34 -6.57 14.29
C LEU A 204 -2.88 -8.03 14.18
#